data_AF-A0A6N7KSU0-F1
#
_entry.id   AF-A0A6N7KSU0-F1
#
_cell.length_a   1.000
_cell.length_b   1.000
_cell.length_c   1.000
_cell.angle_alpha   90.00
_cell.angle_beta   90.00
_cell.angle_gamma   90.00
#
_symmetry.space_group_name_H-M   'P 1'
#
loop_
_entity.id
_entity.type
_entity.pdbx_description
1 polymer ?
#
loop_
_entity_poly.entity_id
_entity_poly.type
_entity_poly.pdbx_seq_one_letter_code
_entity_poly.pdbx_strand_id
1 'polypeptide(L)'
;MIRRTRTEQHEQLVPHTINGITEMVTEKYATAVPIPPRDWDRIVRGAVTGATALTVAGSIAWSTASIGDLLSRTVHPVIGYGAAGVFDLAWISCMALEWLARYDRRKAAGPRKAGHVALVIAMAAVCAHGILQGGHGAIVVGIIGALVSALAKGMWTMTMRHHSVELDDRSQQWVEARFSAAHARLATAAVHRELARVDGNTADMQAAYQTTAVEPWPGPDRPRGQRPDNVDPVVRGAILAAIATMPGATPREIVDQLVHARITTDENTVRTVSGQTDSRSATLHDLDERRGKDNISDTVRHLVRTGVTDDDALLVLVRYVHGDDVKPDTVRRLAQRVG
;
A
#
# COMPACT_ATOMS: atom_id res chain seq x y z
N MET A 1 -48.38 -26.07 9.97
CA MET A 1 -47.31 -25.86 8.96
C MET A 1 -46.02 -26.41 9.55
N ILE A 2 -45.52 -27.57 9.08
CA ILE A 2 -44.35 -28.24 9.66
C ILE A 2 -43.09 -27.46 9.25
N ARG A 3 -42.40 -26.82 10.21
CA ARG A 3 -41.13 -26.09 9.96
C ARG A 3 -40.01 -27.11 9.80
N ARG A 4 -39.27 -27.05 8.69
CA ARG A 4 -38.08 -27.89 8.49
C ARG A 4 -36.97 -27.42 9.44
N THR A 5 -36.40 -28.33 10.21
CA THR A 5 -35.29 -28.07 11.13
C THR A 5 -34.03 -28.78 10.64
N ARG A 6 -32.85 -28.22 10.96
CA ARG A 6 -31.55 -28.85 10.82
C ARG A 6 -30.99 -29.10 12.22
N THR A 7 -30.45 -30.28 12.45
CA THR A 7 -29.80 -30.61 13.71
C THR A 7 -28.38 -30.05 13.70
N GLU A 8 -28.05 -29.19 14.66
CA GLU A 8 -26.69 -28.73 14.93
C GLU A 8 -26.20 -29.29 16.26
N GLN A 9 -24.94 -29.73 16.28
CA GLN A 9 -24.30 -30.29 17.47
C GLN A 9 -23.57 -29.17 18.20
N HIS A 10 -23.94 -28.92 19.46
CA HIS A 10 -23.27 -27.97 20.33
C HIS A 10 -22.58 -28.72 21.47
N GLU A 11 -21.40 -28.23 21.84
CA GLU A 11 -20.67 -28.69 23.02
C GLU A 11 -20.90 -27.67 24.14
N GLN A 12 -21.38 -28.13 25.29
CA GLN A 12 -21.50 -27.31 26.49
C GLN A 12 -20.82 -28.04 27.64
N LEU A 13 -20.09 -27.29 28.47
CA LEU A 13 -19.54 -27.81 29.71
C LEU A 13 -20.67 -27.87 30.74
N VAL A 14 -21.01 -29.09 31.15
CA VAL A 14 -22.08 -29.36 32.12
C VAL A 14 -21.44 -29.94 33.38
N PRO A 15 -21.82 -29.48 34.59
CA PRO A 15 -21.31 -30.07 35.83
C PRO A 15 -21.78 -31.51 35.95
N HIS A 16 -20.84 -32.45 36.03
CA HIS A 16 -21.09 -33.87 36.21
C HIS A 16 -20.49 -34.33 37.55
N THR A 17 -21.34 -34.81 38.46
CA THR A 17 -20.91 -35.20 39.80
C THR A 17 -20.94 -36.72 39.95
N ILE A 18 -19.79 -37.33 40.23
CA ILE A 18 -19.67 -38.75 40.56
C ILE A 18 -19.01 -38.85 41.94
N ASN A 19 -19.64 -39.59 42.87
CA ASN A 19 -19.12 -39.81 44.22
C ASN A 19 -18.76 -38.53 45.01
N GLY A 20 -19.51 -37.45 44.79
CA GLY A 20 -19.32 -36.18 45.50
C GLY A 20 -18.23 -35.26 44.93
N ILE A 21 -17.57 -35.66 43.83
CA ILE A 21 -16.63 -34.81 43.09
C ILE A 21 -17.34 -34.30 41.84
N THR A 22 -17.49 -32.98 41.71
CA THR A 22 -18.09 -32.33 40.53
C THR A 22 -17.00 -31.88 39.57
N GLU A 23 -17.01 -32.43 38.35
CA GLU A 23 -16.14 -32.00 37.26
C GLU A 23 -16.97 -31.46 36.09
N MET A 24 -16.44 -30.46 35.38
CA MET A 24 -17.09 -29.92 34.18
C MET A 24 -16.76 -30.83 33.00
N VAL A 25 -17.75 -31.57 32.51
CA VAL A 25 -17.58 -32.50 31.39
C VAL A 25 -18.24 -31.90 30.15
N THR A 26 -17.58 -32.02 28.99
CA THR A 26 -18.13 -31.59 27.71
C THR A 26 -19.24 -32.54 27.28
N GLU A 27 -20.49 -32.07 27.30
CA GLU A 27 -21.64 -32.80 26.81
C GLU A 27 -22.03 -32.29 25.42
N LYS A 28 -22.23 -33.23 24.48
CA LYS A 28 -22.71 -32.93 23.13
C LYS A 28 -24.23 -33.02 23.11
N TYR A 29 -24.90 -31.91 22.80
CA TYR A 29 -26.35 -31.91 22.64
C TYR A 29 -26.75 -31.43 21.24
N ALA A 30 -27.79 -32.08 20.72
CA ALA A 30 -28.34 -31.81 19.40
C ALA A 30 -29.46 -30.77 19.53
N THR A 31 -29.26 -29.57 18.97
CA THR A 31 -30.30 -28.53 18.91
C THR A 31 -30.94 -28.52 17.52
N ALA A 32 -32.27 -28.59 17.47
CA ALA A 32 -33.01 -28.45 16.23
C ALA A 32 -33.15 -26.96 15.87
N VAL A 33 -32.28 -26.47 14.99
CA VAL A 33 -32.30 -25.08 14.51
C VAL A 33 -33.28 -24.98 13.33
N PRO A 34 -34.22 -24.02 13.32
CA PRO A 34 -35.13 -23.84 12.20
C PRO A 34 -34.36 -23.42 10.95
N ILE A 35 -34.59 -24.13 9.84
CA ILE A 35 -34.00 -23.75 8.55
C ILE A 35 -34.78 -22.53 8.04
N PRO A 36 -34.12 -21.40 7.73
CA PRO A 36 -34.81 -20.26 7.14
C PRO A 36 -35.47 -20.70 5.82
N PRO A 37 -36.71 -20.28 5.54
CA PRO A 37 -37.38 -20.64 4.30
C PRO A 37 -36.54 -20.17 3.10
N ARG A 38 -36.62 -20.92 2.01
CA ARG A 38 -35.87 -20.63 0.78
C ARG A 38 -36.23 -19.20 0.32
N ASP A 39 -35.22 -18.37 0.14
CA ASP A 39 -35.38 -16.99 -0.28
C ASP A 39 -35.72 -16.93 -1.78
N TRP A 40 -36.99 -17.14 -2.09
CA TRP A 40 -37.53 -17.08 -3.45
C TRP A 40 -37.29 -15.71 -4.08
N ASP A 41 -37.32 -14.64 -3.29
CA ASP A 41 -37.09 -13.29 -3.76
C ASP A 41 -35.64 -13.12 -4.26
N ARG A 42 -34.65 -13.69 -3.55
CA ARG A 42 -33.26 -13.75 -4.04
C ARG A 42 -33.12 -14.56 -5.32
N ILE A 43 -33.83 -15.68 -5.45
CA ILE A 43 -33.78 -16.52 -6.66
C ILE A 43 -34.36 -15.76 -7.86
N VAL A 44 -35.53 -15.14 -7.70
CA VAL A 44 -36.19 -14.34 -8.75
C VAL A 44 -35.32 -13.16 -9.16
N ARG A 45 -34.76 -12.42 -8.19
CA ARG A 45 -33.83 -11.31 -8.47
C ARG A 45 -32.58 -11.77 -9.22
N GLY A 46 -32.02 -12.92 -8.85
CA GLY A 46 -30.91 -13.54 -9.57
C GLY A 46 -31.27 -13.88 -11.02
N ALA A 47 -32.43 -14.51 -11.24
CA ALA A 47 -32.92 -14.87 -12.57
C ALA A 47 -33.17 -13.64 -13.45
N VAL A 48 -33.83 -12.59 -12.92
CA VAL A 48 -34.08 -11.34 -13.65
C VAL A 48 -32.77 -10.64 -13.99
N THR A 49 -31.81 -10.60 -13.05
CA THR A 49 -30.49 -10.01 -13.30
C THR A 49 -29.74 -10.77 -14.40
N GLY A 50 -29.78 -12.11 -14.36
CA GLY A 50 -29.20 -12.96 -15.40
C GLY A 50 -29.84 -12.74 -16.77
N ALA A 51 -31.17 -12.67 -16.84
CA ALA A 51 -31.90 -12.38 -18.07
C ALA A 51 -31.52 -11.00 -18.64
N THR A 52 -31.50 -9.97 -17.80
CA THR A 52 -31.06 -8.62 -18.19
C THR A 52 -29.63 -8.62 -18.73
N ALA A 53 -28.71 -9.34 -18.08
CA ALA A 53 -27.32 -9.45 -18.55
C ALA A 53 -27.22 -10.13 -19.92
N LEU A 54 -28.01 -11.18 -20.16
CA LEU A 54 -28.10 -11.84 -21.46
C LEU A 54 -28.66 -10.91 -22.55
N THR A 55 -29.70 -10.13 -22.23
CA THR A 55 -30.26 -9.13 -23.17
C THR A 55 -29.22 -8.08 -23.54
N VAL A 56 -28.44 -7.60 -22.56
CA VAL A 56 -27.34 -6.66 -22.80
C VAL A 56 -26.27 -7.30 -23.70
N ALA A 57 -25.84 -8.53 -23.41
CA ALA A 57 -24.86 -9.24 -24.23
C ALA A 57 -25.34 -9.44 -25.68
N GLY A 58 -26.60 -9.82 -25.88
CA GLY A 58 -27.21 -9.93 -27.21
C GLY A 58 -27.26 -8.58 -27.94
N SER A 59 -27.62 -7.51 -27.24
CA SER A 59 -27.59 -6.15 -27.81
C SER A 59 -26.18 -5.77 -28.26
N ILE A 60 -25.15 -6.06 -27.46
CA ILE A 60 -23.75 -5.74 -27.78
C ILE A 60 -23.29 -6.49 -29.02
N ALA A 61 -23.58 -7.79 -29.10
CA ALA A 61 -23.22 -8.58 -30.27
C ALA A 61 -23.84 -8.01 -31.55
N TRP A 62 -25.10 -7.59 -31.47
CA TRP A 62 -25.83 -7.00 -32.59
C TRP A 62 -25.32 -5.61 -32.98
N SER A 63 -25.09 -4.71 -32.01
CA SER A 63 -24.57 -3.36 -32.26
C SER A 63 -23.15 -3.39 -32.78
N THR A 64 -22.28 -4.22 -32.20
CA THR A 64 -20.90 -4.42 -32.66
C THR A 64 -20.89 -4.93 -34.11
N ALA A 65 -21.75 -5.90 -34.46
CA ALA A 65 -21.84 -6.41 -35.82
C ALA A 65 -22.30 -5.33 -36.81
N SER A 66 -23.36 -4.58 -36.46
CA SER A 66 -23.94 -3.54 -37.32
C SER A 66 -22.99 -2.35 -37.54
N ILE A 67 -22.39 -1.84 -36.46
CA ILE A 67 -21.45 -0.70 -36.52
C ILE A 67 -20.14 -1.15 -37.19
N GLY A 68 -19.68 -2.37 -36.90
CA GLY A 68 -18.48 -2.95 -37.50
C GLY A 68 -18.60 -3.07 -39.01
N ASP A 69 -19.71 -3.59 -39.54
CA ASP A 69 -19.96 -3.65 -40.99
C ASP A 69 -20.04 -2.26 -41.62
N LEU A 70 -20.65 -1.28 -40.93
CA LEU A 70 -20.71 0.10 -41.40
C LEU A 70 -19.31 0.70 -41.57
N LEU A 71 -18.48 0.61 -40.54
CA LEU A 71 -17.14 1.20 -40.52
C LEU A 71 -16.18 0.46 -41.46
N SER A 72 -16.38 -0.85 -41.65
CA SER A 72 -15.57 -1.65 -42.57
C SER A 72 -15.71 -1.21 -44.04
N ARG A 73 -16.70 -0.37 -44.37
CA ARG A 73 -16.82 0.25 -45.70
C ARG A 73 -15.77 1.33 -45.96
N THR A 74 -15.21 1.94 -44.91
CA THR A 74 -14.25 3.04 -45.01
C THR A 74 -12.87 2.69 -44.47
N VAL A 75 -12.78 1.75 -43.54
CA VAL A 75 -11.52 1.31 -42.93
C VAL A 75 -11.35 -0.21 -43.00
N HIS A 76 -10.14 -0.69 -42.73
CA HIS A 76 -9.87 -2.12 -42.67
C HIS A 76 -10.82 -2.83 -41.67
N PRO A 77 -11.39 -4.01 -41.99
CA PRO A 77 -12.44 -4.62 -41.19
C PRO A 77 -12.09 -4.78 -39.70
N VAL A 78 -10.86 -5.22 -39.41
CA VAL A 78 -10.37 -5.33 -38.02
C VAL A 78 -10.47 -4.01 -37.25
N ILE A 79 -10.19 -2.89 -37.91
CA ILE A 79 -10.29 -1.54 -37.31
C ILE A 79 -11.77 -1.15 -37.15
N GLY A 80 -12.62 -1.46 -38.13
CA GLY A 80 -14.06 -1.20 -38.07
C GLY A 80 -14.75 -1.91 -36.90
N TYR A 81 -14.53 -3.22 -36.76
CA TYR A 81 -15.08 -4.00 -35.64
C TYR A 81 -14.43 -3.61 -34.29
N GLY A 82 -13.13 -3.28 -34.27
CA GLY A 82 -12.46 -2.77 -33.08
C GLY A 82 -13.08 -1.46 -32.58
N ALA A 83 -13.32 -0.51 -33.48
CA ALA A 83 -13.97 0.76 -33.17
C ALA A 83 -15.43 0.56 -32.71
N ALA A 84 -16.16 -0.37 -33.31
CA ALA A 84 -17.50 -0.75 -32.87
C ALA A 84 -17.52 -1.27 -31.42
N GLY A 85 -16.54 -2.11 -31.05
CA GLY A 85 -16.38 -2.57 -29.67
C GLY A 85 -16.12 -1.45 -28.67
N VAL A 86 -15.35 -0.41 -29.04
CA VAL A 86 -15.11 0.76 -28.19
C VAL A 86 -16.40 1.53 -27.92
N PHE A 87 -17.27 1.67 -28.92
CA PHE A 87 -18.59 2.28 -28.74
C PHE A 87 -19.42 1.55 -27.69
N ASP A 88 -19.46 0.21 -27.77
CA ASP A 88 -20.20 -0.59 -26.81
C ASP A 88 -19.60 -0.51 -25.40
N LEU A 89 -18.27 -0.58 -25.30
CA LEU A 89 -17.57 -0.44 -24.03
C LEU A 89 -17.85 0.89 -23.33
N ALA A 90 -18.05 1.99 -24.07
CA ALA A 90 -18.30 3.30 -23.47
C ALA A 90 -19.62 3.33 -22.66
N TRP A 91 -20.73 2.86 -23.24
CA TRP A 91 -22.01 2.88 -22.54
C TRP A 91 -22.14 1.76 -21.49
N ILE A 92 -21.49 0.62 -21.70
CA ILE A 92 -21.36 -0.46 -20.69
C ILE A 92 -20.56 0.02 -19.48
N SER A 93 -19.44 0.71 -19.70
CA SER A 93 -18.63 1.27 -18.60
C SER A 93 -19.44 2.26 -17.78
N CYS A 94 -20.27 3.09 -18.45
CA CYS A 94 -21.22 3.96 -17.76
C CYS A 94 -22.25 3.17 -16.94
N MET A 95 -22.75 2.04 -17.44
CA MET A 95 -23.63 1.14 -16.70
C MET A 95 -22.97 0.48 -15.50
N ALA A 96 -21.71 0.06 -15.63
CA ALA A 96 -20.94 -0.52 -14.55
C ALA A 96 -20.68 0.53 -13.45
N LEU A 97 -20.32 1.76 -13.83
CA LEU A 97 -20.18 2.86 -12.88
C LEU A 97 -21.51 3.22 -12.20
N GLU A 98 -22.62 3.18 -12.93
CA GLU A 98 -23.96 3.34 -12.35
C GLU A 98 -24.25 2.25 -11.30
N TRP A 99 -23.90 0.99 -11.56
CA TRP A 99 -24.04 -0.12 -10.62
C TRP A 99 -23.16 -0.01 -9.38
N LEU A 100 -21.90 0.43 -9.55
CA LEU A 100 -20.99 0.68 -8.44
C LEU A 100 -21.50 1.80 -7.53
N ALA A 101 -22.13 2.83 -8.13
CA ALA A 101 -22.72 3.95 -7.42
C ALA A 101 -24.18 3.71 -6.97
N ARG A 102 -24.68 2.47 -6.92
CA ARG A 102 -26.10 2.17 -6.67
C ARG A 102 -26.70 2.75 -5.38
N TYR A 103 -25.88 3.06 -4.38
CA TYR A 103 -26.31 3.65 -3.10
C TYR A 103 -26.05 5.16 -2.99
N ASP A 104 -25.39 5.76 -3.99
CA ASP A 104 -25.06 7.18 -4.03
C ASP A 104 -25.65 7.82 -5.29
N ARG A 105 -26.84 8.43 -5.14
CA ARG A 105 -27.56 9.05 -6.25
C ARG A 105 -26.76 10.14 -6.96
N ARG A 106 -25.94 10.90 -6.21
CA ARG A 106 -25.15 12.01 -6.78
C ARG A 106 -24.05 11.46 -7.67
N LYS A 107 -23.31 10.44 -7.20
CA LYS A 107 -22.29 9.78 -8.01
C LYS A 107 -22.87 9.01 -9.20
N ALA A 108 -24.06 8.43 -9.07
CA ALA A 108 -24.71 7.70 -10.16
C ALA A 108 -25.28 8.60 -11.27
N ALA A 109 -25.60 9.87 -10.98
CA ALA A 109 -26.25 10.77 -11.93
C ALA A 109 -25.40 11.08 -13.18
N GLY A 110 -24.08 11.25 -13.01
CA GLY A 110 -23.14 11.50 -14.11
C GLY A 110 -23.05 10.32 -15.09
N PRO A 111 -22.65 9.13 -14.63
CA PRO A 111 -22.61 7.91 -15.44
C PRO A 111 -23.96 7.58 -16.09
N ARG A 112 -25.07 7.82 -15.39
CA ARG A 112 -26.41 7.63 -15.97
C ARG A 112 -26.61 8.52 -17.19
N LYS A 113 -26.37 9.83 -17.08
CA LYS A 113 -26.53 10.78 -18.21
C LYS A 113 -25.59 10.44 -19.36
N ALA A 114 -24.30 10.22 -19.06
CA ALA A 114 -23.29 9.87 -20.05
C ALA A 114 -23.64 8.56 -20.79
N GLY A 115 -24.12 7.55 -20.06
CA GLY A 115 -24.57 6.29 -20.64
C GLY A 115 -25.76 6.44 -21.59
N HIS A 116 -26.72 7.34 -21.29
CA HIS A 116 -27.82 7.62 -22.21
C HIS A 116 -27.34 8.34 -23.49
N VAL A 117 -26.43 9.30 -23.35
CA VAL A 117 -25.84 10.00 -24.51
C VAL A 117 -25.08 9.01 -25.41
N ALA A 118 -24.20 8.19 -24.82
CA ALA A 118 -23.46 7.17 -25.55
C ALA A 118 -24.40 6.16 -26.26
N LEU A 119 -25.48 5.75 -25.59
CA LEU A 119 -26.49 4.87 -26.17
C LEU A 119 -27.19 5.51 -27.38
N VAL A 120 -27.59 6.79 -27.28
CA VAL A 120 -28.23 7.50 -28.39
C VAL A 120 -27.30 7.58 -29.60
N ILE A 121 -26.01 7.82 -29.37
CA ILE A 121 -25.01 7.84 -30.45
C ILE A 121 -24.89 6.45 -31.10
N ALA A 122 -24.83 5.38 -30.30
CA ALA A 122 -24.79 4.00 -30.83
C ALA A 122 -26.06 3.67 -31.64
N MET A 123 -27.24 4.01 -31.13
CA MET A 123 -28.52 3.85 -31.83
C MET A 123 -28.55 4.62 -33.16
N ALA A 124 -28.04 5.85 -33.18
CA ALA A 124 -27.96 6.64 -34.41
C ALA A 124 -27.05 5.98 -35.45
N ALA A 125 -25.92 5.39 -35.03
CA ALA A 125 -25.03 4.64 -35.92
C ALA A 125 -25.69 3.38 -36.49
N VAL A 126 -26.43 2.62 -35.68
CA VAL A 126 -27.19 1.43 -36.12
C VAL A 126 -28.31 1.82 -37.10
N CYS A 127 -29.06 2.89 -36.82
CA CYS A 127 -30.05 3.42 -37.75
C CYS A 127 -29.41 3.85 -39.08
N ALA A 128 -28.30 4.57 -39.04
CA ALA A 128 -27.56 4.99 -40.23
C ALA A 128 -27.08 3.78 -41.06
N HIS A 129 -26.63 2.71 -40.40
CA HIS A 129 -26.25 1.46 -41.05
C HIS A 129 -27.41 0.85 -41.85
N GLY A 130 -28.60 0.74 -41.23
CA GLY A 130 -29.79 0.22 -41.88
C GLY A 130 -30.24 1.06 -43.08
N ILE A 131 -30.17 2.39 -42.99
CA ILE A 131 -30.51 3.30 -44.10
C ILE A 131 -29.55 3.10 -45.28
N LEU A 132 -28.24 2.99 -45.01
CA LEU A 132 -27.21 2.84 -46.03
C LEU A 132 -27.13 1.44 -46.67
N GLN A 133 -27.91 0.47 -46.19
CA GLN A 133 -27.99 -0.87 -46.78
C GLN A 133 -29.02 -0.96 -47.92
N GLY A 134 -29.89 0.05 -48.09
CA GLY A 134 -30.69 0.29 -49.30
C GLY A 134 -31.74 -0.77 -49.69
N GLY A 135 -31.82 -1.91 -48.99
CA GLY A 135 -32.79 -2.97 -49.27
C GLY A 135 -34.22 -2.65 -48.82
N HIS A 136 -35.20 -3.32 -49.43
CA HIS A 136 -36.61 -3.25 -48.99
C HIS A 136 -36.72 -3.71 -47.53
N GLY A 137 -36.93 -2.76 -46.60
CA GLY A 137 -37.03 -3.02 -45.16
C GLY A 137 -35.75 -2.76 -44.35
N ALA A 138 -34.63 -2.37 -44.98
CA ALA A 138 -33.36 -2.14 -44.27
C ALA A 138 -33.45 -0.99 -43.23
N ILE A 139 -34.25 0.04 -43.51
CA ILE A 139 -34.57 1.11 -42.55
C ILE A 139 -35.29 0.54 -41.32
N VAL A 140 -36.26 -0.36 -41.53
CA VAL A 140 -37.02 -0.99 -40.44
C VAL A 140 -36.10 -1.86 -39.59
N VAL A 141 -35.21 -2.63 -40.21
CA VAL A 141 -34.19 -3.43 -39.50
C VAL A 141 -33.25 -2.54 -38.68
N GLY A 142 -32.80 -1.41 -39.22
CA GLY A 142 -31.97 -0.44 -38.49
C GLY A 142 -32.68 0.16 -37.26
N ILE A 143 -33.95 0.54 -37.42
CA ILE A 143 -34.77 1.05 -36.30
C ILE A 143 -34.99 -0.03 -35.25
N ILE A 144 -35.35 -1.24 -35.65
CA ILE A 144 -35.55 -2.37 -34.71
C ILE A 144 -34.24 -2.67 -33.97
N GLY A 145 -33.10 -2.68 -34.68
CA GLY A 145 -31.78 -2.87 -34.07
C GLY A 145 -31.45 -1.81 -33.02
N ALA A 146 -31.75 -0.53 -33.29
CA ALA A 146 -31.58 0.55 -32.32
C ALA A 146 -32.51 0.39 -31.10
N LEU A 147 -33.76 -0.06 -31.30
CA LEU A 147 -34.70 -0.30 -30.22
C LEU A 147 -34.28 -1.45 -29.29
N VAL A 148 -33.55 -2.46 -29.78
CA VAL A 148 -33.00 -3.53 -28.93
C VAL A 148 -32.04 -2.95 -27.89
N SER A 149 -31.18 -2.00 -28.27
CA SER A 149 -30.27 -1.34 -27.32
C SER A 149 -31.01 -0.47 -26.31
N ALA A 150 -32.07 0.22 -26.73
CA ALA A 150 -32.95 0.97 -25.82
C ALA A 150 -33.64 0.04 -24.80
N LEU A 151 -34.15 -1.11 -25.26
CA LEU A 151 -34.76 -2.11 -24.38
C LEU A 151 -33.76 -2.71 -23.39
N ALA A 152 -32.54 -3.02 -23.85
CA ALA A 152 -31.47 -3.54 -22.99
C ALA A 152 -31.13 -2.54 -21.86
N LYS A 153 -30.92 -1.25 -22.20
CA LYS A 153 -30.68 -0.21 -21.20
C LYS A 153 -31.90 0.02 -20.30
N GLY A 154 -33.12 -0.06 -20.84
CA GLY A 154 -34.37 0.04 -20.08
C GLY A 154 -34.50 -1.06 -19.02
N MET A 155 -34.31 -2.31 -19.43
CA MET A 155 -34.31 -3.48 -18.53
C MET A 155 -33.23 -3.37 -17.44
N TRP A 156 -32.02 -2.91 -17.81
CA TRP A 156 -30.97 -2.63 -16.84
C TRP A 156 -31.38 -1.58 -15.83
N THR A 157 -31.91 -0.45 -16.29
CA THR A 157 -32.33 0.66 -15.42
C THR A 157 -33.43 0.22 -14.46
N MET A 158 -34.38 -0.61 -14.92
CA MET A 158 -35.43 -1.18 -14.08
C MET A 158 -34.86 -2.15 -13.04
N THR A 159 -33.97 -3.05 -13.47
CA THR A 159 -33.28 -4.00 -12.58
C THR A 159 -32.50 -3.26 -11.50
N MET A 160 -31.80 -2.20 -11.88
CA MET A 160 -31.07 -1.32 -10.96
C MET A 160 -31.96 -0.67 -9.92
N ARG A 161 -33.12 -0.11 -10.31
CA ARG A 161 -34.09 0.48 -9.39
C ARG A 161 -34.57 -0.51 -8.34
N HIS A 162 -34.67 -1.78 -8.69
CA HIS A 162 -35.10 -2.83 -7.77
C HIS A 162 -34.00 -3.27 -6.79
N HIS A 163 -32.72 -3.17 -7.18
CA HIS A 163 -31.57 -3.46 -6.31
C HIS A 163 -31.12 -2.26 -5.48
N SER A 164 -31.43 -1.04 -5.91
CA SER A 164 -31.13 0.18 -5.16
C SER A 164 -32.16 0.36 -4.04
N VAL A 165 -31.72 0.23 -2.80
CA VAL A 165 -32.49 0.73 -1.66
C VAL A 165 -32.26 2.23 -1.59
N GLU A 166 -33.32 2.99 -1.80
CA GLU A 166 -33.30 4.44 -1.67
C GLU A 166 -33.19 4.80 -0.18
N LEU A 167 -32.02 5.31 0.23
CA LEU A 167 -31.83 5.90 1.54
C LEU A 167 -32.55 7.25 1.61
N ASP A 168 -33.10 7.59 2.78
CA ASP A 168 -33.57 8.94 3.06
C ASP A 168 -32.40 9.93 3.04
N ASP A 169 -32.68 11.21 2.81
CA ASP A 169 -31.65 12.25 2.63
C ASP A 169 -30.68 12.33 3.82
N ARG A 170 -31.17 12.09 5.06
CA ARG A 170 -30.35 12.15 6.27
C ARG A 170 -29.41 10.95 6.35
N SER A 171 -29.92 9.74 6.08
CA SER A 171 -29.09 8.53 6.01
C SER A 171 -28.06 8.61 4.88
N GLN A 172 -28.43 9.18 3.73
CA GLN A 172 -27.51 9.38 2.62
C GLN A 172 -26.36 10.34 3.01
N GLN A 173 -26.67 11.47 3.66
CA GLN A 173 -25.66 12.40 4.18
C GLN A 173 -24.73 11.73 5.22
N TRP A 174 -25.27 10.87 6.08
CA TRP A 174 -24.46 10.14 7.06
C TRP A 174 -23.48 9.17 6.39
N VAL A 175 -23.92 8.42 5.39
CA VAL A 175 -23.05 7.52 4.61
C VAL A 175 -21.99 8.32 3.84
N GLU A 176 -22.38 9.43 3.20
CA GLU A 176 -21.48 10.31 2.48
C GLU A 176 -20.39 10.88 3.41
N ALA A 177 -20.76 11.30 4.62
CA ALA A 177 -19.80 11.77 5.63
C ALA A 177 -18.82 10.66 6.06
N ARG A 178 -19.29 9.41 6.21
CA ARG A 178 -18.43 8.26 6.56
C ARG A 178 -17.43 7.93 5.45
N PHE A 179 -17.87 7.91 4.20
CA PHE A 179 -16.97 7.71 3.06
C PHE A 179 -16.00 8.88 2.89
N SER A 180 -16.46 10.12 3.03
CA SER A 180 -15.62 11.31 2.97
C SER A 180 -14.50 11.25 4.02
N ALA A 181 -14.81 10.89 5.26
CA ALA A 181 -13.80 10.72 6.31
C ALA A 181 -12.78 9.61 5.99
N ALA A 182 -13.23 8.48 5.42
CA ALA A 182 -12.33 7.40 5.00
C ALA A 182 -11.42 7.82 3.83
N HIS A 183 -11.97 8.48 2.82
CA HIS A 183 -11.22 9.01 1.68
C HIS A 183 -10.23 10.09 2.11
N ALA A 184 -10.60 10.96 3.06
CA ALA A 184 -9.70 11.94 3.65
C ALA A 184 -8.49 11.24 4.27
N ARG A 185 -8.70 10.20 5.10
CA ARG A 185 -7.59 9.42 5.70
C ARG A 185 -6.67 8.80 4.64
N LEU A 186 -7.23 8.25 3.56
CA LEU A 186 -6.43 7.70 2.46
C LEU A 186 -5.64 8.78 1.72
N ALA A 187 -6.26 9.93 1.46
CA ALA A 187 -5.61 11.06 0.81
C ALA A 187 -4.47 11.62 1.68
N THR A 188 -4.70 11.78 2.98
CA THR A 188 -3.67 12.22 3.94
C THR A 188 -2.51 11.22 3.99
N ALA A 189 -2.79 9.91 4.00
CA ALA A 189 -1.73 8.89 3.95
C ALA A 189 -0.92 8.92 2.64
N ALA A 190 -1.56 9.16 1.50
CA ALA A 190 -0.87 9.33 0.22
C ALA A 190 0.01 10.57 0.21
N VAL A 191 -0.49 11.70 0.73
CA VAL A 191 0.27 12.95 0.87
C VAL A 191 1.47 12.78 1.81
N HIS A 192 1.30 12.12 2.96
CA HIS A 192 2.42 11.84 3.87
C HIS A 192 3.50 10.99 3.22
N ARG A 193 3.13 10.00 2.39
CA ARG A 193 4.10 9.19 1.65
C ARG A 193 4.89 10.04 0.65
N GLU A 194 4.23 10.97 -0.03
CA GLU A 194 4.88 11.85 -0.99
C GLU A 194 5.77 12.88 -0.29
N LEU A 195 5.32 13.46 0.83
CA LEU A 195 6.13 14.36 1.64
C LEU A 195 7.38 13.65 2.17
N ALA A 196 7.27 12.43 2.69
CA ALA A 196 8.43 11.66 3.14
C ALA A 196 9.46 11.40 2.02
N ARG A 197 9.01 11.22 0.77
CA ARG A 197 9.89 11.11 -0.40
C ARG A 197 10.58 12.44 -0.72
N VAL A 198 9.83 13.53 -0.71
CA VAL A 198 10.38 14.88 -0.96
C VAL A 198 11.38 15.24 0.14
N ASP A 199 11.03 15.01 1.40
CA ASP A 199 11.90 15.29 2.55
C ASP A 199 13.21 14.50 2.45
N GLY A 200 13.15 13.21 2.10
CA GLY A 200 14.34 12.40 1.83
C GLY A 200 15.21 12.97 0.72
N ASN A 201 14.62 13.33 -0.43
CA ASN A 201 15.35 13.96 -1.53
C ASN A 201 15.97 15.31 -1.12
N THR A 202 15.27 16.11 -0.32
CA THR A 202 15.80 17.40 0.17
C THR A 202 16.93 17.20 1.18
N ALA A 203 16.85 16.19 2.04
CA ALA A 203 17.93 15.84 2.97
C ALA A 203 19.19 15.38 2.20
N ASP A 204 19.01 14.56 1.16
CA ASP A 204 20.11 14.13 0.28
C ASP A 204 20.73 15.33 -0.47
N MET A 205 19.91 16.24 -1.00
CA MET A 205 20.40 17.46 -1.63
C MET A 205 21.12 18.37 -0.63
N GLN A 206 20.58 18.56 0.57
CA GLN A 206 21.23 19.35 1.62
C GLN A 206 22.54 18.71 2.06
N ALA A 207 22.60 17.39 2.20
CA ALA A 207 23.84 16.66 2.47
C ALA A 207 24.86 16.88 1.33
N ALA A 208 24.43 16.83 0.07
CA ALA A 208 25.29 17.13 -1.08
C ALA A 208 25.78 18.59 -1.07
N TYR A 209 24.90 19.57 -0.81
CA TYR A 209 25.26 20.98 -0.72
C TYR A 209 26.14 21.29 0.48
N GLN A 210 25.90 20.69 1.65
CA GLN A 210 26.79 20.83 2.82
C GLN A 210 28.14 20.18 2.59
N THR A 211 28.19 19.06 1.84
CA THR A 211 29.45 18.47 1.38
C THR A 211 30.19 19.40 0.39
N THR A 212 29.47 20.26 -0.32
CA THR A 212 30.05 21.23 -1.28
C THR A 212 30.31 22.62 -0.66
N ALA A 213 29.66 22.96 0.46
CA ALA A 213 29.71 24.29 1.10
C ALA A 213 30.97 24.53 1.95
N VAL A 214 31.92 23.60 1.95
CA VAL A 214 33.29 23.84 2.45
C VAL A 214 34.30 23.52 1.33
N GLU A 215 34.18 24.24 0.22
CA GLU A 215 35.38 24.70 -0.51
C GLU A 215 35.26 26.21 -0.77
N PRO A 216 35.87 27.06 0.07
CA PRO A 216 36.29 28.38 -0.37
C PRO A 216 37.18 28.17 -1.60
N TRP A 217 36.78 28.72 -2.74
CA TRP A 217 37.56 28.73 -3.97
C TRP A 217 39.05 28.95 -3.67
N PRO A 218 39.96 28.06 -4.07
CA PRO A 218 41.38 28.31 -3.89
C PRO A 218 41.75 29.47 -4.81
N GLY A 219 41.99 30.65 -4.21
CA GLY A 219 42.90 31.61 -4.82
C GLY A 219 44.21 30.89 -5.17
N PRO A 220 44.95 31.33 -6.20
CA PRO A 220 46.02 30.54 -6.82
C PRO A 220 47.19 30.12 -5.92
N ASP A 221 47.19 30.46 -4.63
CA ASP A 221 48.27 30.17 -3.71
C ASP A 221 47.74 29.64 -2.36
N ARG A 222 47.61 28.31 -2.18
CA ARG A 222 48.00 27.55 -0.95
C ARG A 222 47.50 26.08 -0.91
N PRO A 223 48.19 25.19 -0.16
CA PRO A 223 48.13 23.74 -0.31
C PRO A 223 46.96 23.08 0.44
N ARG A 224 46.45 22.00 -0.15
CA ARG A 224 45.25 21.23 0.26
C ARG A 224 45.44 20.48 1.59
N GLY A 225 44.38 20.46 2.40
CA GLY A 225 44.10 19.47 3.45
C GLY A 225 42.62 19.58 3.89
N GLN A 226 41.93 18.57 4.44
CA GLN A 226 42.16 17.12 4.59
C GLN A 226 40.84 16.49 5.12
N ARG A 227 40.31 15.47 4.43
CA ARG A 227 39.19 14.60 4.87
C ARG A 227 39.76 13.46 5.74
N PRO A 228 39.00 12.79 6.64
CA PRO A 228 39.56 11.85 7.63
C PRO A 228 40.20 10.56 7.06
N ASP A 229 40.03 10.29 5.76
CA ASP A 229 40.70 9.19 5.06
C ASP A 229 42.04 9.60 4.43
N ASN A 230 42.45 10.85 4.62
CA ASN A 230 43.54 11.45 3.90
C ASN A 230 44.68 11.73 4.87
N VAL A 231 45.20 10.75 5.60
CA VAL A 231 46.47 10.93 6.34
C VAL A 231 47.53 11.32 5.32
N ASP A 232 48.23 12.44 5.55
CA ASP A 232 49.28 12.91 4.63
C ASP A 232 50.19 11.72 4.28
N PRO A 233 50.42 11.40 2.99
CA PRO A 233 51.20 10.23 2.60
C PRO A 233 52.60 10.20 3.25
N VAL A 234 53.15 11.37 3.59
CA VAL A 234 54.40 11.48 4.36
C VAL A 234 54.19 11.07 5.81
N VAL A 235 53.14 11.54 6.46
CA VAL A 235 52.78 11.16 7.84
C VAL A 235 52.44 9.67 7.90
N ARG A 236 51.65 9.16 6.94
CA ARG A 236 51.31 7.74 6.83
C ARG A 236 52.55 6.88 6.59
N GLY A 237 53.44 7.30 5.70
CA GLY A 237 54.72 6.63 5.44
C GLY A 237 55.63 6.62 6.68
N ALA A 238 55.68 7.73 7.42
CA ALA A 238 56.44 7.84 8.66
C ALA A 238 55.85 6.97 9.78
N ILE A 239 54.52 6.90 9.90
CA ILE A 239 53.83 6.00 10.84
C ILE A 239 54.16 4.54 10.50
N LEU A 240 54.06 4.14 9.23
CA LEU A 240 54.36 2.77 8.81
C LEU A 240 55.85 2.42 9.01
N ALA A 241 56.75 3.36 8.75
CA ALA A 241 58.19 3.18 9.02
C ALA A 241 58.46 3.04 10.52
N ALA A 242 57.84 3.87 11.36
CA ALA A 242 57.96 3.79 12.81
C ALA A 242 57.45 2.44 13.35
N ILE A 243 56.29 1.97 12.87
CA ILE A 243 55.73 0.66 13.20
C ILE A 243 56.69 -0.48 12.81
N ALA A 244 57.34 -0.38 11.65
CA ALA A 244 58.28 -1.40 11.19
C ALA A 244 59.59 -1.43 12.00
N THR A 245 60.07 -0.28 12.47
CA THR A 245 61.31 -0.18 13.26
C THR A 245 61.13 -0.42 14.75
N MET A 246 59.90 -0.29 15.27
CA MET A 246 59.57 -0.47 16.70
C MET A 246 58.41 -1.47 16.89
N PRO A 247 58.61 -2.76 16.57
CA PRO A 247 57.54 -3.75 16.67
C PRO A 247 57.06 -3.90 18.13
N GLY A 248 55.77 -3.66 18.36
CA GLY A 248 55.13 -3.75 19.68
C GLY A 248 54.96 -2.42 20.43
N ALA A 249 55.42 -1.31 19.87
CA ALA A 249 55.20 0.02 20.45
C ALA A 249 53.70 0.41 20.40
N THR A 250 53.23 1.06 21.46
CA THR A 250 51.86 1.56 21.56
C THR A 250 51.66 2.79 20.66
N PRO A 251 50.43 3.11 20.22
CA PRO A 251 50.16 4.26 19.35
C PRO A 251 50.72 5.58 19.90
N ARG A 252 50.74 5.75 21.23
CA ARG A 252 51.30 6.93 21.90
C ARG A 252 52.82 7.02 21.79
N GLU A 253 53.53 5.91 21.98
CA GLU A 253 55.00 5.86 21.82
C GLU A 253 55.40 6.14 20.36
N ILE A 254 54.58 5.71 19.40
CA ILE A 254 54.78 6.02 17.98
C ILE A 254 54.55 7.52 17.70
N VAL A 255 53.54 8.14 18.30
CA VAL A 255 53.33 9.60 18.21
C VAL A 255 54.51 10.36 18.80
N ASP A 256 54.99 9.98 20.00
CA ASP A 256 56.11 10.65 20.67
C ASP A 256 57.41 10.57 19.83
N GLN A 257 57.67 9.42 19.21
CA GLN A 257 58.81 9.24 18.30
C GLN A 257 58.68 10.12 17.05
N LEU A 258 57.48 10.25 16.48
CA LEU A 258 57.23 11.08 15.31
C LEU A 258 57.34 12.58 15.65
N VAL A 259 56.93 12.99 16.84
CA VAL A 259 57.13 14.35 17.35
C VAL A 259 58.61 14.67 17.49
N HIS A 260 59.43 13.73 17.96
CA HIS A 260 60.90 13.91 18.02
C HIS A 260 61.52 14.11 16.62
N ALA A 261 60.94 13.44 15.61
CA ALA A 261 61.29 13.62 14.20
C ALA A 261 60.64 14.88 13.56
N ARG A 262 59.97 15.73 14.35
CA ARG A 262 59.22 16.93 13.94
C ARG A 262 58.05 16.66 12.98
N ILE A 263 57.47 15.47 13.05
CA ILE A 263 56.27 15.07 12.30
C ILE A 263 55.08 15.05 13.27
N THR A 264 54.13 15.97 13.09
CA THR A 264 52.96 16.10 13.97
C THR A 264 51.84 15.15 13.52
N THR A 265 51.41 14.26 14.40
CA THR A 265 50.25 13.37 14.18
C THR A 265 49.57 13.07 15.52
N ASP A 266 48.35 12.54 15.50
CA ASP A 266 47.59 12.18 16.69
C ASP A 266 47.41 10.65 16.84
N GLU A 267 47.10 10.20 18.06
CA GLU A 267 46.96 8.77 18.38
C GLU A 267 45.83 8.09 17.59
N ASN A 268 44.75 8.79 17.25
CA ASN A 268 43.66 8.20 16.48
C ASN A 268 44.10 7.98 15.03
N THR A 269 44.85 8.91 14.45
CA THR A 269 45.47 8.74 13.14
C THR A 269 46.42 7.54 13.11
N VAL A 270 47.26 7.36 14.13
CA VAL A 270 48.11 6.17 14.24
C VAL A 270 47.29 4.88 14.38
N ARG A 271 46.19 4.91 15.16
CA ARG A 271 45.29 3.77 15.37
C ARG A 271 44.53 3.35 14.10
N THR A 272 44.08 4.33 13.32
CA THR A 272 43.43 4.11 12.02
C THR A 272 44.42 3.52 11.02
N VAL A 273 45.66 4.01 10.98
CA VAL A 273 46.70 3.48 10.07
C VAL A 273 47.21 2.10 10.52
N SER A 274 47.25 1.81 11.82
CA SER A 274 47.64 0.50 12.36
C SER A 274 46.53 -0.56 12.27
N GLY A 275 45.30 -0.16 11.92
CA GLY A 275 44.17 -1.08 11.72
C GLY A 275 43.48 -1.55 13.01
N GLN A 276 43.59 -0.81 14.11
CA GLN A 276 42.86 -1.12 15.35
C GLN A 276 41.43 -0.51 15.31
N THR A 277 40.42 -1.34 15.03
CA THR A 277 39.01 -0.93 14.81
C THR A 277 38.28 -0.40 16.05
N ASP A 278 37.40 0.58 15.83
CA ASP A 278 36.62 1.32 16.85
C ASP A 278 35.36 0.57 17.32
N SER A 279 35.07 0.60 18.63
CA SER A 279 34.14 -0.34 19.27
C SER A 279 32.64 -0.09 19.02
N ARG A 280 32.25 1.12 18.57
CA ARG A 280 30.84 1.54 18.44
C ARG A 280 30.11 0.94 17.24
N SER A 281 30.78 0.79 16.10
CA SER A 281 30.18 0.20 14.89
C SER A 281 29.86 -1.29 15.09
N ALA A 282 30.66 -1.98 15.91
CA ALA A 282 30.39 -3.37 16.30
C ALA A 282 29.12 -3.47 17.17
N THR A 283 28.88 -2.49 18.06
CA THR A 283 27.71 -2.49 18.95
C THR A 283 26.40 -2.35 18.18
N LEU A 284 26.34 -1.50 17.15
CA LEU A 284 25.13 -1.31 16.36
C LEU A 284 24.76 -2.56 15.55
N HIS A 285 25.75 -3.25 14.99
CA HIS A 285 25.50 -4.47 14.22
C HIS A 285 24.94 -5.60 15.10
N ASP A 286 25.47 -5.75 16.32
CA ASP A 286 25.00 -6.76 17.29
C ASP A 286 23.58 -6.44 17.82
N LEU A 287 23.22 -5.17 17.97
CA LEU A 287 21.85 -4.78 18.36
C LEU A 287 20.80 -5.10 17.28
N ASP A 288 21.16 -5.02 16.01
CA ASP A 288 20.23 -5.27 14.90
C ASP A 288 19.86 -6.76 14.82
N GLU A 289 20.82 -7.67 15.09
CA GLU A 289 20.57 -9.11 15.14
C GLU A 289 19.68 -9.55 16.32
N ARG A 290 19.63 -8.72 17.38
CA ARG A 290 18.87 -8.95 18.62
C ARG A 290 17.48 -8.32 18.60
N ARG A 291 17.16 -7.54 17.56
CA ARG A 291 15.90 -6.82 17.46
C ARG A 291 14.70 -7.78 17.49
N GLY A 292 13.80 -7.57 18.46
CA GLY A 292 12.62 -8.40 18.68
C GLY A 292 12.85 -9.71 19.45
N LYS A 293 14.08 -10.00 19.88
CA LYS A 293 14.41 -11.19 20.69
C LYS A 293 14.60 -10.85 22.16
N ASP A 294 15.29 -9.75 22.44
CA ASP A 294 15.58 -9.31 23.80
C ASP A 294 14.43 -8.42 24.31
N ASN A 295 14.21 -8.34 25.62
CA ASN A 295 13.37 -7.31 26.24
C ASN A 295 14.23 -6.09 26.61
N ILE A 296 13.59 -4.95 26.94
CA ILE A 296 14.29 -3.69 27.27
C ILE A 296 15.36 -3.89 28.37
N SER A 297 15.08 -4.72 29.39
CA SER A 297 16.03 -4.97 30.47
C SER A 297 17.27 -5.73 30.00
N ASP A 298 17.11 -6.69 29.09
CA ASP A 298 18.21 -7.48 28.57
C ASP A 298 19.07 -6.66 27.59
N THR A 299 18.43 -5.79 26.78
CA THR A 299 19.15 -4.83 25.93
C THR A 299 19.97 -3.84 26.75
N VAL A 300 19.40 -3.25 27.81
CA VAL A 300 20.15 -2.34 28.71
C VAL A 300 21.30 -3.08 29.39
N ARG A 301 21.06 -4.29 29.90
CA ARG A 301 22.11 -5.08 30.56
C ARG A 301 23.27 -5.38 29.62
N HIS A 302 22.96 -5.74 28.38
CA HIS A 302 23.94 -6.02 27.35
C HIS A 302 24.77 -4.78 27.01
N LEU A 303 24.13 -3.63 26.79
CA LEU A 303 24.80 -2.36 26.47
C LEU A 303 25.73 -1.86 27.58
N VAL A 304 25.32 -1.99 28.84
CA VAL A 304 26.19 -1.66 29.98
C VAL A 304 27.39 -2.61 30.04
N ARG A 305 27.17 -3.92 29.77
CA ARG A 305 28.25 -4.92 29.75
C ARG A 305 29.25 -4.70 28.60
N THR A 306 28.80 -4.14 27.47
CA THR A 306 29.68 -3.76 26.35
C THR A 306 30.36 -2.41 26.56
N GLY A 307 30.15 -1.76 27.71
CA GLY A 307 30.87 -0.55 28.12
C GLY A 307 30.16 0.76 27.79
N VAL A 308 28.90 0.72 27.33
CA VAL A 308 28.10 1.94 27.12
C VAL A 308 27.56 2.41 28.46
N THR A 309 28.16 3.47 29.00
CA THR A 309 27.85 4.03 30.34
C THR A 309 27.14 5.37 30.28
N ASP A 310 27.03 5.98 29.10
CA ASP A 310 26.34 7.24 28.90
C ASP A 310 24.81 7.03 28.81
N ASP A 311 24.06 7.73 29.67
CA ASP A 311 22.61 7.60 29.81
C ASP A 311 21.87 7.95 28.50
N ASP A 312 22.35 8.99 27.79
CA ASP A 312 21.73 9.45 26.55
C ASP A 312 22.02 8.47 25.41
N ALA A 313 23.26 7.97 25.29
CA ALA A 313 23.60 6.91 24.36
C ALA A 313 22.80 5.62 24.61
N LEU A 314 22.61 5.22 25.88
CA LEU A 314 21.79 4.07 26.25
C LEU A 314 20.34 4.24 25.80
N LEU A 315 19.74 5.41 26.04
CA LEU A 315 18.36 5.68 25.65
C LEU A 315 18.16 5.60 24.13
N VAL A 316 19.08 6.20 23.36
CA VAL A 316 19.04 6.18 21.89
C VAL A 316 19.11 4.75 21.36
N LEU A 317 20.06 3.95 21.86
CA LEU A 317 20.24 2.56 21.43
C LEU A 317 19.07 1.66 21.83
N VAL A 318 18.47 1.88 23.01
CA VAL A 318 17.30 1.10 23.44
C VAL A 318 16.06 1.47 22.61
N ARG A 319 15.85 2.75 22.28
CA ARG A 319 14.76 3.18 21.40
C ARG A 319 14.92 2.67 19.97
N TYR A 320 16.15 2.58 19.48
CA TYR A 320 16.42 1.96 18.18
C TYR A 320 15.86 0.52 18.11
N VAL A 321 16.05 -0.27 19.17
CA VAL A 321 15.61 -1.67 19.23
C VAL A 321 14.10 -1.79 19.51
N HIS A 322 13.59 -1.02 20.48
CA HIS A 322 12.25 -1.22 21.07
C HIS A 322 11.19 -0.18 20.66
N GLY A 323 11.57 0.83 19.88
CA GLY A 323 10.69 1.93 19.47
C GLY A 323 10.75 3.14 20.40
N ASP A 324 10.17 4.25 19.95
CA ASP A 324 10.28 5.56 20.60
C ASP A 324 9.49 5.68 21.92
N ASP A 325 8.55 4.76 22.17
CA ASP A 325 7.69 4.74 23.36
C ASP A 325 8.44 4.37 24.66
N VAL A 326 9.74 4.07 24.57
CA VAL A 326 10.57 3.79 25.74
C VAL A 326 10.82 5.06 26.55
N LYS A 327 10.40 5.01 27.83
CA LYS A 327 10.55 6.12 28.78
C LYS A 327 11.99 6.22 29.29
N PRO A 328 12.59 7.44 29.30
CA PRO A 328 13.94 7.68 29.82
C PRO A 328 14.15 7.16 31.24
N ASP A 329 13.16 7.37 32.12
CA ASP A 329 13.21 6.95 33.53
C ASP A 329 13.26 5.43 33.71
N THR A 330 12.76 4.67 32.73
CA THR A 330 12.84 3.21 32.74
C THR A 330 14.25 2.75 32.41
N VAL A 331 14.88 3.35 31.39
CA VAL A 331 16.26 3.02 30.97
C VAL A 331 17.26 3.38 32.07
N ARG A 332 17.18 4.58 32.64
CA ARG A 332 18.06 5.02 33.73
C ARG A 332 17.97 4.10 34.95
N ARG A 333 16.76 3.71 35.35
CA ARG A 333 16.54 2.79 36.48
C ARG A 333 17.10 1.41 36.22
N LEU A 334 17.04 0.92 34.98
CA LEU A 334 17.61 -0.36 34.60
C LEU A 334 19.13 -0.31 34.54
N ALA A 335 19.72 0.78 34.03
CA ALA A 335 21.16 0.98 34.02
C ALA A 335 21.75 1.00 35.44
N GLN A 336 21.11 1.72 36.38
CA GLN A 336 21.48 1.77 37.80
C GLN A 336 21.34 0.43 38.55
N ARG A 337 20.57 -0.53 38.01
CA ARG A 337 20.44 -1.88 38.59
C ARG A 337 21.50 -2.85 38.06
N VAL A 338 22.16 -2.50 36.97
CA VAL A 338 23.13 -3.37 36.28
C VAL A 338 24.57 -2.93 36.54
N GLY A 339 24.82 -1.62 36.65
CA GLY A 339 26.10 -1.06 37.09
C GLY A 339 26.27 -1.14 38.59
#